data_AF-A0AA48H2P2-F1
#
_entry.id   AF-A0AA48H2P2-F1
#
_cell.length_a   1.000
_cell.length_b   1.000
_cell.length_c   1.000
_cell.angle_alpha   90.00
_cell.angle_beta   90.00
_cell.angle_gamma   90.00
#
_symmetry.space_group_name_H-M   'P 1'
#
loop_
_entity.id
_entity.type
_entity.pdbx_description
1 polymer ?
#
loop_
_entity_poly.entity_id
_entity_poly.type
_entity_poly.pdbx_seq_one_letter_code
_entity_poly.pdbx_strand_id
1 'polypeptide(L)'
;MIRNAITLACVAALGLATATGASARPIEQDEIEKGEESIKPDMGYIYLTAPNRFAGSFIRVADEEDIAKYQEARAAAFAAAVEEYEKDYARWQRRMESQTAAENPPEEPVKPTEESFTYASIEQFFATSFGPTFVYSKDGGTYAYLEELKPGTYIWYGPVFYGVKQGYLGQCYCMGTIKFEVKPGVVTNLGNSLFAMPRWEEDRGAPVPQIKENSGLNGFVVELPQQSGDLVYDLPATLASQPSVIPELLAVGKINNFYRQMIARIAPIEGVIAYDRDQVIDLKAAGEAGE
;
A
#
# COMPACT_ATOMS: atom_id res chain seq x y z
N MET A 1 -0.71 -6.85 -46.89
CA MET A 1 -1.07 -7.47 -45.59
C MET A 1 -0.06 -7.01 -44.57
N ILE A 2 -0.44 -6.02 -43.75
CA ILE A 2 0.42 -5.39 -42.75
C ILE A 2 0.49 -6.35 -41.55
N ARG A 3 1.66 -6.96 -41.33
CA ARG A 3 1.93 -7.79 -40.17
C ARG A 3 2.09 -6.87 -38.95
N ASN A 4 1.05 -6.81 -38.12
CA ASN A 4 1.14 -6.23 -36.79
C ASN A 4 2.02 -7.16 -35.94
N ALA A 5 3.29 -6.79 -35.76
CA ALA A 5 4.16 -7.37 -34.75
C ALA A 5 3.68 -6.88 -33.38
N ILE A 6 2.83 -7.65 -32.73
CA ILE A 6 2.51 -7.46 -31.32
C ILE A 6 3.71 -8.02 -30.55
N THR A 7 4.57 -7.13 -30.07
CA THR A 7 5.63 -7.45 -29.12
C THR A 7 4.97 -7.85 -27.82
N LEU A 8 4.69 -9.14 -27.65
CA LEU A 8 4.20 -9.67 -26.39
C LEU A 8 5.41 -9.76 -25.46
N ALA A 9 5.52 -8.83 -24.52
CA ALA A 9 6.48 -8.97 -23.43
C ALA A 9 6.11 -10.25 -22.66
N CYS A 10 6.94 -11.29 -22.75
CA CYS A 10 6.80 -12.48 -21.92
C CYS A 10 6.93 -12.08 -20.45
N VAL A 11 5.79 -11.95 -19.78
CA VAL A 11 5.73 -11.86 -18.32
C VAL A 11 6.05 -13.26 -17.81
N ALA A 12 7.33 -13.53 -17.54
CA ALA A 12 7.73 -14.68 -16.77
C ALA A 12 7.17 -14.51 -15.35
N ALA A 13 6.05 -15.18 -15.08
CA ALA A 13 5.46 -15.26 -13.75
C ALA A 13 6.34 -16.16 -12.87
N LEU A 14 7.47 -15.63 -12.39
CA LEU A 14 8.25 -16.28 -11.35
C LEU A 14 7.60 -16.00 -10.00
N GLY A 15 6.96 -17.03 -9.45
CA GLY A 15 6.69 -17.16 -8.03
C GLY A 15 7.99 -17.30 -7.25
N LEU A 16 8.74 -16.20 -7.12
CA LEU A 16 9.64 -16.03 -5.99
C LEU A 16 8.73 -15.73 -4.81
N ALA A 17 8.82 -16.55 -3.75
CA ALA A 17 8.35 -16.17 -2.44
C ALA A 17 8.82 -14.73 -2.21
N THR A 18 7.87 -13.80 -2.20
CA THR A 18 8.15 -12.37 -2.10
C THR A 18 8.78 -12.18 -0.74
N ALA A 19 10.12 -12.13 -0.68
CA ALA A 19 10.80 -11.49 0.41
C ALA A 19 10.23 -10.07 0.41
N THR A 20 9.26 -9.82 1.27
CA THR A 20 8.70 -8.50 1.50
C THR A 20 9.49 -7.89 2.63
N GLY A 21 9.87 -6.63 2.48
CA GLY A 21 10.45 -5.85 3.56
C GLY A 21 9.41 -5.43 4.58
N ALA A 22 8.13 -5.42 4.19
CA ALA A 22 7.02 -5.07 5.04
C ALA A 22 6.79 -6.13 6.13
N SER A 23 6.83 -5.69 7.39
CA SER A 23 6.60 -6.52 8.57
C SER A 23 5.28 -6.18 9.27
N ALA A 24 4.31 -5.63 8.53
CA ALA A 24 3.08 -5.23 9.15
C ALA A 24 2.21 -6.43 9.49
N ARG A 25 1.67 -6.43 10.70
CA ARG A 25 0.82 -7.49 11.22
C ARG A 25 -0.41 -6.88 11.87
N PRO A 26 -1.62 -7.29 11.47
CA PRO A 26 -2.82 -6.86 12.17
C PRO A 26 -2.87 -7.51 13.55
N ILE A 27 -3.37 -6.75 14.52
CA ILE A 27 -3.67 -7.24 15.87
C ILE A 27 -5.18 -7.23 16.04
N GLU A 28 -5.73 -8.32 16.58
CA GLU A 28 -7.13 -8.39 16.99
C GLU A 28 -7.27 -8.08 18.49
N GLN A 29 -8.36 -7.45 18.91
CA GLN A 29 -8.53 -7.02 20.31
C GLN A 29 -8.42 -8.19 21.30
N ASP A 30 -8.91 -9.36 20.93
CA ASP A 30 -8.91 -10.53 21.79
C ASP A 30 -7.50 -11.08 22.07
N GLU A 31 -6.54 -10.89 21.16
CA GLU A 31 -5.13 -11.21 21.38
C GLU A 31 -4.55 -10.40 22.55
N ILE A 32 -4.88 -9.11 22.64
CA ILE A 32 -4.46 -8.24 23.75
C ILE A 32 -5.19 -8.61 25.04
N GLU A 33 -6.50 -8.87 24.97
CA GLU A 33 -7.32 -9.23 26.14
C GLU A 33 -6.88 -10.56 26.78
N LYS A 34 -6.50 -11.54 25.95
CA LYS A 34 -5.98 -12.83 26.39
C LYS A 34 -4.51 -12.76 26.83
N GLY A 35 -3.83 -11.63 26.60
CA GLY A 35 -2.41 -11.46 26.86
C GLY A 35 -1.51 -12.25 25.90
N GLU A 36 -2.02 -12.64 24.75
CA GLU A 36 -1.27 -13.31 23.67
C GLU A 36 -0.40 -12.30 22.91
N GLU A 37 -0.81 -11.03 22.89
CA GLU A 37 -0.05 -9.93 22.32
C GLU A 37 0.05 -8.72 23.27
N SER A 38 1.07 -7.89 23.07
CA SER A 38 1.26 -6.65 23.83
C SER A 38 1.98 -5.60 22.99
N ILE A 39 1.87 -4.33 23.35
CA ILE A 39 2.63 -3.26 22.68
C ILE A 39 4.12 -3.45 22.98
N LYS A 40 4.88 -3.82 21.95
CA LYS A 40 6.32 -4.06 21.99
C LYS A 40 7.07 -2.72 21.91
N PRO A 41 8.14 -2.52 22.69
CA PRO A 41 8.85 -1.25 22.76
C PRO A 41 9.65 -0.91 21.50
N ASP A 42 9.98 -1.89 20.66
CA ASP A 42 10.76 -1.75 19.43
C ASP A 42 9.89 -1.65 18.17
N MET A 43 8.58 -1.87 18.30
CA MET A 43 7.62 -1.83 17.20
C MET A 43 6.78 -0.56 17.23
N GLY A 44 6.34 -0.13 16.06
CA GLY A 44 5.37 0.95 15.88
C GLY A 44 3.96 0.40 15.72
N TYR A 45 2.98 1.22 16.05
CA TYR A 45 1.57 0.84 15.93
C TYR A 45 0.77 1.94 15.26
N ILE A 46 -0.11 1.59 14.32
CA ILE A 46 -1.10 2.50 13.73
C ILE A 46 -2.48 2.02 14.15
N TYR A 47 -3.22 2.87 14.86
CA TYR A 47 -4.62 2.66 15.20
C TYR A 47 -5.51 3.62 14.41
N LEU A 48 -6.57 3.10 13.78
CA LEU A 48 -7.55 3.92 13.07
C LEU A 48 -8.94 3.31 13.16
N THR A 49 -9.96 4.16 13.00
CA THR A 49 -11.37 3.77 12.96
C THR A 49 -12.04 4.24 11.68
N ALA A 50 -13.01 3.46 11.22
CA ALA A 50 -13.78 3.71 10.01
C ALA A 50 -15.27 3.47 10.26
N PRO A 51 -16.18 4.23 9.61
CA PRO A 51 -17.63 4.06 9.77
C PRO A 51 -18.17 2.77 9.12
N ASN A 52 -17.36 2.09 8.31
CA ASN A 52 -17.66 0.82 7.65
C ASN A 52 -16.37 -0.01 7.59
N ARG A 53 -16.47 -1.29 7.19
CA ARG A 53 -15.27 -2.06 6.87
C ARG A 53 -14.49 -1.34 5.78
N PHE A 54 -13.22 -1.10 6.04
CA PHE A 54 -12.36 -0.33 5.16
C PHE A 54 -11.02 -1.03 4.98
N ALA A 55 -10.35 -0.71 3.89
CA ALA A 55 -9.02 -1.21 3.62
C ALA A 55 -8.21 -0.13 2.91
N GLY A 56 -6.91 -0.16 3.10
CA GLY A 56 -6.00 0.73 2.40
C GLY A 56 -4.55 0.35 2.62
N SER A 57 -3.67 1.16 2.05
CA SER A 57 -2.23 0.95 2.16
C SER A 57 -1.52 2.16 2.73
N PHE A 58 -0.51 1.90 3.54
CA PHE A 58 0.52 2.86 3.89
C PHE A 58 1.83 2.48 3.22
N ILE A 59 2.57 3.47 2.75
CA ILE A 59 3.92 3.29 2.21
C ILE A 59 4.90 3.86 3.21
N ARG A 60 5.80 3.01 3.72
CA ARG A 60 6.92 3.47 4.53
C ARG A 60 7.91 4.23 3.65
N VAL A 61 8.35 5.39 4.11
CA VAL A 61 9.49 6.10 3.52
C VAL A 61 10.76 5.33 3.87
N ALA A 62 11.46 4.80 2.87
CA ALA A 62 12.64 3.98 3.06
C ALA A 62 13.80 4.79 3.64
N ASP A 63 14.41 4.27 4.71
CA ASP A 63 15.68 4.74 5.26
C ASP A 63 16.88 4.00 4.62
N GLU A 64 18.10 4.29 5.08
CA GLU A 64 19.33 3.68 4.54
C GLU A 64 19.37 2.15 4.72
N GLU A 65 18.84 1.66 5.85
CA GLU A 65 18.76 0.22 6.15
C GLU A 65 17.76 -0.46 5.21
N ASP A 66 16.61 0.18 4.99
CA ASP A 66 15.57 -0.28 4.08
C ASP A 66 16.10 -0.35 2.63
N ILE A 67 16.87 0.65 2.19
CA ILE A 67 17.51 0.66 0.87
C ILE A 67 18.50 -0.49 0.73
N ALA A 68 19.36 -0.72 1.73
CA ALA A 68 20.32 -1.82 1.71
C ALA A 68 19.62 -3.18 1.64
N LYS A 69 18.59 -3.39 2.47
CA LYS A 69 17.78 -4.61 2.47
C LYS A 69 17.07 -4.84 1.13
N TYR A 70 16.54 -3.78 0.53
CA TYR A 70 15.92 -3.85 -0.79
C TYR A 70 16.93 -4.24 -1.87
N GLN A 71 18.12 -3.64 -1.87
CA GLN A 71 19.18 -3.93 -2.83
C GLN A 71 19.66 -5.38 -2.72
N GLU A 72 19.84 -5.89 -1.50
CA GLU A 72 20.19 -7.28 -1.25
C GLU A 72 19.12 -8.24 -1.78
N ALA A 73 17.85 -7.99 -1.42
CA ALA A 73 16.73 -8.81 -1.87
C ALA A 73 16.56 -8.79 -3.40
N ARG A 74 16.73 -7.62 -4.03
CA ARG A 74 16.68 -7.45 -5.48
C ARG A 74 17.83 -8.18 -6.17
N ALA A 75 19.06 -8.08 -5.66
CA ALA A 75 20.22 -8.78 -6.21
C ALA A 75 20.05 -10.30 -6.12
N ALA A 76 19.56 -10.82 -5.00
CA ALA A 76 19.26 -12.24 -4.85
C ALA A 76 18.16 -12.70 -5.83
N ALA A 77 17.10 -11.90 -5.99
CA ALA A 77 16.02 -12.20 -6.94
C ALA A 77 16.51 -12.19 -8.40
N PHE A 78 17.39 -11.26 -8.76
CA PHE A 78 18.00 -11.22 -10.09
C PHE A 78 18.88 -12.44 -10.36
N ALA A 79 19.73 -12.84 -9.39
CA ALA A 79 20.54 -14.04 -9.51
C ALA A 79 19.67 -15.31 -9.70
N ALA A 80 18.57 -15.43 -8.94
CA ALA A 80 17.62 -16.52 -9.11
C ALA A 80 16.93 -16.50 -10.49
N ALA A 81 16.59 -15.33 -11.01
CA ALA A 81 16.00 -15.19 -12.34
C ALA A 81 16.99 -15.59 -13.46
N VAL A 82 18.28 -15.26 -13.31
CA VAL A 82 19.32 -15.72 -14.22
C VAL A 82 19.46 -17.24 -14.17
N GLU A 83 19.48 -17.85 -12.98
CA GLU A 83 19.55 -19.30 -12.84
C GLU A 83 18.35 -20.01 -13.50
N GLU A 84 17.14 -19.49 -13.32
CA GLU A 84 15.93 -20.05 -13.94
C GLU A 84 15.99 -19.91 -15.47
N TYR A 85 16.46 -18.77 -15.99
CA TYR A 85 16.67 -18.58 -17.42
C TYR A 85 17.61 -19.64 -18.00
N GLU A 86 18.74 -19.94 -17.34
CA GLU A 86 19.69 -20.93 -17.87
C GLU A 86 19.05 -22.34 -17.92
N LYS A 87 18.18 -22.68 -16.95
CA LYS A 87 17.40 -23.95 -16.97
C LYS A 87 16.38 -23.97 -18.09
N ASP A 88 15.65 -22.88 -18.29
CA ASP A 88 14.64 -22.77 -19.33
C ASP A 88 15.25 -22.72 -20.72
N TYR A 89 16.40 -22.08 -20.88
CA TYR A 89 17.17 -22.08 -22.11
C TYR A 89 17.65 -23.49 -22.47
N ALA A 90 18.22 -24.23 -21.52
CA ALA A 90 18.62 -25.63 -21.73
C ALA A 90 17.41 -26.55 -22.04
N ARG A 91 16.22 -26.24 -21.51
CA ARG A 91 14.97 -26.95 -21.85
C ARG A 91 14.50 -26.60 -23.27
N TRP A 92 14.58 -25.32 -23.64
CA TRP A 92 14.24 -24.84 -24.97
C TRP A 92 15.15 -25.46 -26.04
N GLN A 93 16.47 -25.49 -25.80
CA GLN A 93 17.44 -26.12 -26.71
C GLN A 93 17.09 -27.60 -26.96
N ARG A 94 16.85 -28.38 -25.90
CA ARG A 94 16.41 -29.79 -26.02
C ARG A 94 15.10 -29.94 -26.80
N ARG A 95 14.16 -29.01 -26.63
CA ARG A 95 12.89 -29.02 -27.36
C ARG A 95 13.10 -28.74 -28.86
N MET A 96 13.98 -27.79 -29.18
CA MET A 96 14.34 -27.45 -30.56
C MET A 96 15.00 -28.63 -31.30
N GLU A 97 15.78 -29.47 -30.60
CA GLU A 97 16.36 -30.70 -31.18
C GLU A 97 15.31 -31.72 -31.62
N SER A 98 14.18 -31.79 -30.90
CA SER A 98 13.06 -32.69 -31.21
C SER A 98 11.97 -32.07 -32.09
N GLN A 99 12.14 -30.81 -32.51
CA GLN A 99 11.13 -30.04 -33.22
C GLN A 99 10.88 -30.59 -34.63
N THR A 100 9.61 -30.77 -35.00
CA THR A 100 9.25 -31.13 -36.37
C THR A 100 8.81 -29.92 -37.20
N ALA A 101 8.92 -30.00 -38.52
CA ALA A 101 8.50 -28.92 -39.43
C ALA A 101 6.98 -28.62 -39.40
N ALA A 102 6.18 -29.51 -38.82
CA ALA A 102 4.73 -29.34 -38.67
C ALA A 102 4.34 -28.56 -37.39
N GLU A 103 5.29 -28.35 -36.48
CA GLU A 103 5.06 -27.68 -35.21
C GLU A 103 5.59 -26.25 -35.22
N ASN A 104 4.85 -25.33 -34.58
CA ASN A 104 5.38 -23.99 -34.32
C ASN A 104 6.54 -24.08 -33.31
N PRO A 105 7.68 -23.43 -33.57
CA PRO A 105 8.79 -23.45 -32.63
C PRO A 105 8.38 -22.79 -31.32
N PRO A 106 8.83 -23.33 -30.16
CA PRO A 106 8.68 -22.63 -28.90
C PRO A 106 9.44 -21.29 -28.94
N GLU A 107 8.87 -20.28 -28.30
CA GLU A 107 9.52 -18.99 -28.12
C GLU A 107 10.84 -19.16 -27.34
N GLU A 108 11.90 -18.52 -27.81
CA GLU A 108 13.19 -18.54 -27.14
C GLU A 108 13.11 -17.74 -25.83
N PRO A 109 13.50 -18.33 -24.68
CA PRO A 109 13.57 -17.59 -23.43
C PRO A 109 14.47 -16.36 -23.58
N VAL A 110 14.04 -15.23 -23.03
CA VAL A 110 14.84 -13.99 -23.04
C VAL A 110 15.68 -13.92 -21.78
N LYS A 111 16.99 -13.70 -21.94
CA LYS A 111 17.91 -13.55 -20.80
C LYS A 111 17.54 -12.31 -19.98
N PRO A 112 17.30 -12.44 -18.66
CA PRO A 112 17.09 -11.30 -17.80
C PRO A 112 18.33 -10.40 -17.78
N THR A 113 18.13 -9.10 -17.88
CA THR A 113 19.15 -8.08 -17.61
C THR A 113 18.71 -7.26 -16.41
N GLU A 114 19.64 -6.52 -15.80
CA GLU A 114 19.31 -5.60 -14.69
C GLU A 114 18.23 -4.57 -15.07
N GLU A 115 18.14 -4.23 -16.36
CA GLU A 115 17.17 -3.27 -16.91
C GLU A 115 15.82 -3.92 -17.28
N SER A 116 15.82 -5.20 -17.69
CA SER A 116 14.61 -5.91 -18.14
C SER A 116 13.95 -6.74 -17.06
N PHE A 117 14.69 -7.12 -16.01
CA PHE A 117 14.16 -7.88 -14.89
C PHE A 117 13.16 -7.04 -14.10
N THR A 118 11.97 -7.60 -13.89
CA THR A 118 10.90 -6.94 -13.12
C THR A 118 11.00 -7.34 -11.65
N TYR A 119 11.05 -6.34 -10.79
CA TYR A 119 10.98 -6.49 -9.34
C TYR A 119 10.04 -5.43 -8.77
N ALA A 120 9.50 -5.67 -7.57
CA ALA A 120 8.72 -4.68 -6.86
C ALA A 120 9.54 -3.38 -6.70
N SER A 121 8.91 -2.21 -6.82
CA SER A 121 9.58 -0.96 -6.42
C SER A 121 9.87 -0.97 -4.91
N ILE A 122 10.81 -0.16 -4.44
CA ILE A 122 11.13 -0.10 -3.01
C ILE A 122 9.91 0.27 -2.17
N GLU A 123 9.04 1.13 -2.70
CA GLU A 123 7.79 1.52 -2.06
C GLU A 123 6.79 0.37 -1.96
N GLN A 124 6.68 -0.46 -3.00
CA GLN A 124 5.87 -1.67 -2.94
C GLN A 124 6.45 -2.70 -1.97
N PHE A 125 7.77 -2.80 -1.89
CA PHE A 125 8.48 -3.73 -1.04
C PHE A 125 8.29 -3.43 0.46
N PHE A 126 8.09 -2.16 0.81
CA PHE A 126 7.83 -1.70 2.18
C PHE A 126 6.40 -1.16 2.41
N ALA A 127 5.49 -1.43 1.48
CA ALA A 127 4.09 -1.09 1.66
C ALA A 127 3.42 -2.05 2.65
N THR A 128 2.61 -1.50 3.53
CA THR A 128 1.68 -2.25 4.38
C THR A 128 0.25 -1.98 3.95
N SER A 129 -0.63 -2.97 4.14
CA SER A 129 -2.07 -2.79 4.00
C SER A 129 -2.77 -3.18 5.29
N PHE A 130 -3.88 -2.52 5.58
CA PHE A 130 -4.79 -2.89 6.67
C PHE A 130 -6.16 -3.21 6.10
N GLY A 131 -6.91 -4.03 6.82
CA GLY A 131 -8.29 -4.34 6.47
C GLY A 131 -8.46 -5.04 5.11
N PRO A 132 -9.71 -5.32 4.70
CA PRO A 132 -10.95 -5.14 5.45
C PRO A 132 -11.27 -6.31 6.39
N THR A 133 -10.37 -7.30 6.45
CA THR A 133 -10.32 -8.41 7.41
C THR A 133 -9.42 -8.03 8.59
N PHE A 134 -9.33 -8.89 9.62
CA PHE A 134 -8.49 -8.66 10.81
C PHE A 134 -8.82 -7.32 11.49
N VAL A 135 -10.12 -7.14 11.77
CA VAL A 135 -10.64 -5.95 12.45
C VAL A 135 -10.23 -6.05 13.91
N TYR A 136 -9.59 -5.01 14.45
CA TYR A 136 -9.24 -4.96 15.86
C TYR A 136 -10.49 -5.06 16.73
N SER A 137 -11.47 -4.20 16.49
CA SER A 137 -12.73 -4.20 17.20
C SER A 137 -13.88 -3.65 16.36
N LYS A 138 -15.11 -4.00 16.75
CA LYS A 138 -16.33 -3.47 16.15
C LYS A 138 -17.28 -3.01 17.25
N ASP A 139 -17.68 -1.75 17.20
CA ASP A 139 -18.68 -1.20 18.12
C ASP A 139 -19.63 -0.24 17.39
N GLY A 140 -20.94 -0.40 17.60
CA GLY A 140 -21.95 0.53 17.09
C GLY A 140 -21.98 0.77 15.57
N GLY A 141 -21.28 -0.03 14.76
CA GLY A 141 -21.10 0.20 13.32
C GLY A 141 -19.74 0.77 12.93
N THR A 142 -18.94 1.22 13.89
CA THR A 142 -17.54 1.62 13.72
C THR A 142 -16.64 0.39 13.73
N TYR A 143 -15.66 0.37 12.83
CA TYR A 143 -14.64 -0.67 12.71
C TYR A 143 -13.28 -0.07 13.06
N ALA A 144 -12.56 -0.70 13.99
CA ALA A 144 -11.21 -0.31 14.35
C ALA A 144 -10.18 -1.27 13.75
N TYR A 145 -9.01 -0.75 13.43
CA TYR A 145 -7.85 -1.52 12.96
C TYR A 145 -6.63 -1.12 13.77
N LEU A 146 -5.79 -2.11 14.09
CA LEU A 146 -4.52 -1.92 14.76
C LEU A 146 -3.46 -2.72 13.99
N GLU A 147 -2.48 -2.02 13.44
CA GLU A 147 -1.37 -2.62 12.72
C GLU A 147 -0.09 -2.45 13.53
N GLU A 148 0.61 -3.55 13.79
CA GLU A 148 2.00 -3.58 14.29
C GLU A 148 2.96 -3.52 13.10
N LEU A 149 3.95 -2.63 13.11
CA LEU A 149 4.88 -2.41 11.98
C LEU A 149 6.21 -1.81 12.44
N LYS A 150 7.24 -1.85 11.60
CA LYS A 150 8.54 -1.20 11.90
C LYS A 150 8.33 0.32 12.10
N PRO A 151 8.91 0.96 13.12
CA PRO A 151 8.82 2.42 13.30
C PRO A 151 9.43 3.21 12.14
N GLY A 152 8.85 4.35 11.78
CA GLY A 152 9.30 5.18 10.64
C GLY A 152 8.26 6.18 10.17
N THR A 153 8.50 6.83 9.04
CA THR A 153 7.52 7.74 8.41
C THR A 153 6.66 6.97 7.40
N TYR A 154 5.35 7.15 7.49
CA TYR A 154 4.38 6.47 6.64
C TYR A 154 3.56 7.47 5.85
N ILE A 155 3.39 7.18 4.55
CA ILE A 155 2.54 7.91 3.62
C ILE A 155 1.21 7.16 3.54
N TRP A 156 0.10 7.89 3.68
CA TRP A 156 -1.21 7.35 3.37
C TRP A 156 -1.37 7.23 1.85
N TYR A 157 -1.16 6.04 1.28
CA TYR A 157 -1.22 5.86 -0.16
C TYR A 157 -2.67 5.91 -0.68
N GLY A 158 -3.63 5.61 0.19
CA GLY A 158 -5.05 5.64 -0.11
C GLY A 158 -5.71 4.28 0.08
N PRO A 159 -7.00 4.18 -0.25
CA PRO A 159 -7.79 2.95 -0.13
C PRO A 159 -7.44 1.95 -1.25
N VAL A 160 -6.17 1.59 -1.35
CA VAL A 160 -5.68 0.53 -2.22
C VAL A 160 -5.49 -0.73 -1.40
N PHE A 161 -5.96 -1.86 -1.90
CA PHE A 161 -5.77 -3.16 -1.24
C PHE A 161 -5.76 -4.28 -2.28
N TYR A 162 -5.20 -5.44 -1.91
CA TYR A 162 -5.14 -6.60 -2.77
C TYR A 162 -6.41 -7.46 -2.63
N GLY A 163 -7.20 -7.55 -3.68
CA GLY A 163 -8.32 -8.48 -3.81
C GLY A 163 -7.87 -9.81 -4.39
N VAL A 164 -8.23 -10.92 -3.74
CA VAL A 164 -7.77 -12.29 -4.08
C VAL A 164 -8.03 -12.67 -5.55
N LYS A 165 -9.06 -12.13 -6.21
CA LYS A 165 -9.43 -12.47 -7.60
C LYS A 165 -9.15 -11.38 -8.62
N GLN A 166 -9.05 -10.13 -8.21
CA GLN A 166 -8.94 -8.98 -9.11
C GLN A 166 -7.60 -8.25 -9.05
N GLY A 167 -6.67 -8.71 -8.20
CA GLY A 167 -5.42 -8.01 -7.95
C GLY A 167 -5.65 -6.77 -7.09
N TYR A 168 -4.80 -5.76 -7.24
CA TYR A 168 -4.99 -4.49 -6.54
C TYR A 168 -6.25 -3.77 -7.00
N LEU A 169 -6.99 -3.23 -6.04
CA LEU A 169 -8.23 -2.49 -6.22
C LEU A 169 -8.13 -1.14 -5.51
N GLY A 170 -8.90 -0.16 -5.97
CA GLY A 170 -9.11 1.11 -5.28
C GLY A 170 -8.53 2.32 -6.00
N GLN A 171 -8.21 3.35 -5.24
CA GLN A 171 -7.62 4.60 -5.75
C GLN A 171 -6.36 4.94 -4.97
N CYS A 172 -5.31 5.34 -5.68
CA CYS A 172 -4.14 5.92 -5.06
C CYS A 172 -4.30 7.44 -4.94
N TYR A 173 -3.86 7.98 -3.81
CA TYR A 173 -3.70 9.43 -3.63
C TYR A 173 -2.36 9.90 -4.20
N CYS A 174 -2.12 9.51 -5.46
CA CYS A 174 -0.89 9.77 -6.19
C CYS A 174 -0.67 11.26 -6.52
N MET A 175 -1.74 12.06 -6.57
CA MET A 175 -1.69 13.49 -6.90
C MET A 175 -1.57 14.40 -5.67
N GLY A 176 -1.44 13.83 -4.48
CA GLY A 176 -1.28 14.55 -3.23
C GLY A 176 -1.93 13.80 -2.07
N THR A 177 -1.19 13.66 -0.98
CA THR A 177 -1.62 12.93 0.21
C THR A 177 -0.91 13.46 1.46
N ILE A 178 -1.00 12.74 2.56
CA ILE A 178 -0.37 13.05 3.84
C ILE A 178 0.64 11.97 4.24
N LYS A 179 1.60 12.36 5.07
CA LYS A 179 2.49 11.47 5.81
C LYS A 179 2.48 11.80 7.30
N PHE A 180 2.91 10.83 8.09
CA PHE A 180 3.05 10.96 9.54
C PHE A 180 4.14 10.03 10.07
N GLU A 181 4.62 10.31 11.28
CA GLU A 181 5.62 9.49 11.97
C GLU A 181 4.93 8.43 12.84
N VAL A 182 5.48 7.21 12.82
CA VAL A 182 5.15 6.11 13.72
C VAL A 182 6.37 5.83 14.60
N LYS A 183 6.20 5.97 15.91
CA LYS A 183 7.28 5.85 16.90
C LYS A 183 7.33 4.45 17.54
N PRO A 184 8.51 3.99 17.98
CA PRO A 184 8.66 2.73 18.69
C PRO A 184 7.93 2.77 20.04
N GLY A 185 7.20 1.70 20.37
CA GLY A 185 6.46 1.52 21.62
C GLY A 185 5.25 2.42 21.80
N VAL A 186 4.80 3.12 20.75
CA VAL A 186 3.72 4.12 20.82
C VAL A 186 2.65 3.80 19.79
N VAL A 187 1.39 3.86 20.23
CA VAL A 187 0.22 3.83 19.35
C VAL A 187 0.05 5.17 18.67
N THR A 188 0.29 5.19 17.36
CA THR A 188 -0.04 6.30 16.48
C THR A 188 -1.54 6.27 16.23
N ASN A 189 -2.26 7.11 16.97
CA ASN A 189 -3.72 7.15 16.98
C ASN A 189 -4.22 8.11 15.90
N LEU A 190 -4.55 7.54 14.73
CA LEU A 190 -5.22 8.28 13.68
C LEU A 190 -6.72 8.44 13.96
N GLY A 191 -7.31 7.67 14.87
CA GLY A 191 -8.75 7.70 15.11
C GLY A 191 -9.53 7.61 13.79
N ASN A 192 -10.55 8.45 13.61
CA ASN A 192 -11.28 8.57 12.34
C ASN A 192 -10.70 9.63 11.37
N SER A 193 -9.51 10.18 11.65
CA SER A 193 -8.97 11.36 10.94
C SER A 193 -8.86 11.20 9.42
N LEU A 194 -8.50 10.00 8.92
CA LEU A 194 -8.41 9.72 7.48
C LEU A 194 -9.75 9.90 6.75
N PHE A 195 -10.86 9.89 7.49
CA PHE A 195 -12.22 10.03 6.97
C PHE A 195 -12.84 11.39 7.34
N ALA A 196 -12.58 11.86 8.56
CA ALA A 196 -13.22 13.04 9.12
C ALA A 196 -12.51 14.35 8.77
N MET A 197 -11.17 14.35 8.65
CA MET A 197 -10.41 15.57 8.34
C MET A 197 -10.54 16.05 6.89
N PRO A 198 -10.52 15.17 5.86
CA PRO A 198 -10.56 15.66 4.49
C PRO A 198 -11.91 16.31 4.17
N ARG A 199 -11.87 17.46 3.51
CA ARG A 199 -13.05 18.21 3.05
C ARG A 199 -13.62 17.58 1.78
N TRP A 200 -14.19 16.39 1.91
CA TRP A 200 -14.70 15.59 0.78
C TRP A 200 -15.73 16.32 -0.07
N GLU A 201 -16.49 17.23 0.54
CA GLU A 201 -17.43 18.10 -0.13
C GLU A 201 -16.80 19.12 -1.09
N GLU A 202 -15.50 19.37 -0.99
CA GLU A 202 -14.73 20.22 -1.91
C GLU A 202 -14.14 19.42 -3.09
N ASP A 203 -14.19 18.08 -3.03
CA ASP A 203 -13.63 17.18 -4.04
C ASP A 203 -14.71 16.55 -4.94
N ARG A 204 -15.84 17.25 -5.12
CA ARG A 204 -17.07 16.79 -5.84
C ARG A 204 -16.92 16.44 -7.33
N GLY A 205 -15.70 16.34 -7.85
CA GLY A 205 -15.39 15.89 -9.22
C GLY A 205 -14.37 14.75 -9.29
N ALA A 206 -13.84 14.29 -8.16
CA ALA A 206 -12.92 13.16 -8.15
C ALA A 206 -13.64 11.87 -8.55
N PRO A 207 -13.01 11.03 -9.39
CA PRO A 207 -13.59 9.75 -9.75
C PRO A 207 -13.71 8.88 -8.51
N VAL A 208 -14.93 8.47 -8.16
CA VAL A 208 -15.17 7.55 -7.06
C VAL A 208 -14.92 6.13 -7.58
N PRO A 209 -13.97 5.37 -7.01
CA PRO A 209 -13.72 4.02 -7.46
C PRO A 209 -14.95 3.16 -7.16
N GLN A 210 -15.47 2.45 -8.17
CA GLN A 210 -16.57 1.50 -8.03
C GLN A 210 -16.07 0.19 -7.38
N ILE A 211 -15.53 0.28 -6.17
CA ILE A 211 -14.95 -0.85 -5.43
C ILE A 211 -16.04 -1.89 -5.11
N LYS A 212 -17.27 -1.43 -4.89
CA LYS A 212 -18.46 -2.27 -4.63
C LYS A 212 -18.73 -3.31 -5.71
N GLU A 213 -18.54 -2.92 -6.97
CA GLU A 213 -18.90 -3.75 -8.14
C GLU A 213 -17.74 -4.68 -8.53
N ASN A 214 -16.50 -4.30 -8.19
CA ASN A 214 -15.29 -4.92 -8.71
C ASN A 214 -14.50 -5.73 -7.67
N SER A 215 -14.90 -5.76 -6.39
CA SER A 215 -14.09 -6.40 -5.34
C SER A 215 -14.15 -7.93 -5.31
N GLY A 216 -15.18 -8.56 -5.90
CA GLY A 216 -15.39 -10.02 -5.83
C GLY A 216 -15.61 -10.56 -4.41
N LEU A 217 -15.60 -9.67 -3.43
CA LEU A 217 -15.83 -9.89 -2.02
C LEU A 217 -17.28 -9.47 -1.74
N ASN A 218 -18.21 -10.42 -1.92
CA ASN A 218 -19.62 -10.19 -1.61
C ASN A 218 -19.74 -9.69 -0.16
N GLY A 219 -20.25 -8.47 0.04
CA GLY A 219 -20.47 -7.85 1.36
C GLY A 219 -19.41 -6.85 1.82
N PHE A 220 -18.37 -6.57 1.02
CA PHE A 220 -17.36 -5.57 1.34
C PHE A 220 -17.53 -4.34 0.44
N VAL A 221 -18.12 -3.28 1.00
CA VAL A 221 -18.27 -1.98 0.33
C VAL A 221 -17.32 -0.98 0.98
N VAL A 222 -16.32 -0.56 0.21
CA VAL A 222 -15.47 0.58 0.60
C VAL A 222 -16.20 1.84 0.12
N GLU A 223 -16.99 2.44 1.01
CA GLU A 223 -17.65 3.73 0.74
C GLU A 223 -16.76 4.84 1.30
N LEU A 224 -16.37 5.76 0.42
CA LEU A 224 -15.67 6.97 0.85
C LEU A 224 -16.69 7.95 1.45
N PRO A 225 -16.32 8.66 2.53
CA PRO A 225 -17.16 9.71 3.07
C PRO A 225 -17.48 10.75 2.01
N GLN A 226 -18.68 11.33 2.09
CA GLN A 226 -19.13 12.38 1.16
C GLN A 226 -18.90 13.78 1.72
N GLN A 227 -18.56 13.88 3.01
CA GLN A 227 -18.40 15.11 3.78
C GLN A 227 -17.35 14.88 4.87
N SER A 228 -16.67 15.95 5.29
CA SER A 228 -15.91 15.95 6.54
C SER A 228 -16.81 15.61 7.75
N GLY A 229 -16.21 15.21 8.87
CA GLY A 229 -16.95 14.88 10.09
C GLY A 229 -16.22 15.29 11.36
N ASP A 230 -16.85 15.05 12.50
CA ASP A 230 -16.24 15.31 13.79
C ASP A 230 -15.07 14.35 14.04
N LEU A 231 -13.98 14.88 14.59
CA LEU A 231 -12.79 14.08 14.91
C LEU A 231 -12.98 13.30 16.19
N VAL A 232 -12.71 12.00 16.12
CA VAL A 232 -12.78 11.07 17.23
C VAL A 232 -11.46 10.32 17.33
N TYR A 233 -10.77 10.51 18.45
CA TYR A 233 -9.49 9.87 18.78
C TYR A 233 -9.59 8.96 20.00
N ASP A 234 -10.80 8.52 20.36
CA ASP A 234 -10.97 7.62 21.50
C ASP A 234 -10.29 6.29 21.24
N LEU A 235 -9.56 5.82 22.26
CA LEU A 235 -8.97 4.49 22.28
C LEU A 235 -9.87 3.52 23.04
N PRO A 236 -9.95 2.25 22.61
CA PRO A 236 -10.64 1.21 23.35
C PRO A 236 -9.91 0.96 24.68
N ALA A 237 -10.64 0.43 25.67
CA ALA A 237 -10.11 0.21 27.02
C ALA A 237 -8.82 -0.63 27.03
N THR A 238 -8.69 -1.57 26.09
CA THR A 238 -7.51 -2.43 25.87
C THR A 238 -6.25 -1.66 25.46
N LEU A 239 -6.40 -0.47 24.88
CA LEU A 239 -5.29 0.42 24.49
C LEU A 239 -5.19 1.67 25.37
N ALA A 240 -6.17 1.95 26.23
CA ALA A 240 -6.24 3.18 27.01
C ALA A 240 -5.06 3.38 27.97
N SER A 241 -4.43 2.29 28.42
CA SER A 241 -3.23 2.33 29.28
C SER A 241 -1.91 2.42 28.50
N GLN A 242 -1.95 2.29 27.17
CA GLN A 242 -0.76 2.26 26.33
C GLN A 242 -0.31 3.69 25.97
N PRO A 243 1.00 3.94 25.80
CA PRO A 243 1.48 5.19 25.22
C PRO A 243 0.84 5.40 23.85
N SER A 244 0.20 6.55 23.65
CA SER A 244 -0.41 6.91 22.38
C SER A 244 -0.22 8.39 22.06
N VAL A 245 -0.23 8.70 20.77
CA VAL A 245 -0.08 10.06 20.26
C VAL A 245 -0.97 10.26 19.04
N ILE A 246 -1.60 11.43 18.94
CA ILE A 246 -2.19 11.88 17.67
C ILE A 246 -1.04 12.41 16.82
N PRO A 247 -0.75 11.81 15.66
CA PRO A 247 0.42 12.18 14.90
C PRO A 247 0.30 13.57 14.29
N GLU A 248 1.45 14.18 14.05
CA GLU A 248 1.52 15.31 13.17
C GLU A 248 1.37 14.86 11.70
N LEU A 249 0.41 15.46 11.00
CA LEU A 249 0.22 15.24 9.56
C LEU A 249 0.99 16.30 8.77
N LEU A 250 1.69 15.85 7.73
CA LEU A 250 2.44 16.67 6.78
C LEU A 250 2.00 16.36 5.36
N ALA A 251 1.95 17.38 4.50
CA ALA A 251 1.61 17.21 3.09
C ALA A 251 2.69 16.39 2.35
N VAL A 252 2.23 15.64 1.36
CA VAL A 252 3.06 14.91 0.40
C VAL A 252 2.59 15.27 -1.00
N GLY A 253 3.55 15.63 -1.85
CA GLY A 253 3.32 15.95 -3.25
C GLY A 253 2.94 14.73 -4.10
N LYS A 254 3.25 14.82 -5.39
CA LYS A 254 2.98 13.73 -6.34
C LYS A 254 3.85 12.51 -6.03
N ILE A 255 3.25 11.32 -6.06
CA ILE A 255 3.92 10.03 -5.90
C ILE A 255 3.55 9.09 -7.05
N ASN A 256 4.39 8.09 -7.30
CA ASN A 256 4.16 7.15 -8.41
C ASN A 256 2.95 6.26 -8.16
N ASN A 257 2.29 5.85 -9.24
CA ASN A 257 1.20 4.87 -9.19
C ASN A 257 1.76 3.44 -9.16
N PHE A 258 2.25 3.04 -8.00
CA PHE A 258 2.95 1.76 -7.79
C PHE A 258 2.09 0.55 -8.17
N TYR A 259 0.79 0.59 -7.90
CA TYR A 259 -0.14 -0.51 -8.14
C TYR A 259 -0.98 -0.37 -9.41
N ARG A 260 -0.68 0.62 -10.26
CA ARG A 260 -1.41 0.90 -11.51
C ARG A 260 -2.93 1.04 -11.33
N GLN A 261 -3.33 1.66 -10.21
CA GLN A 261 -4.72 1.87 -9.83
C GLN A 261 -5.26 3.20 -10.34
N MET A 262 -6.53 3.49 -10.05
CA MET A 262 -7.13 4.79 -10.32
C MET A 262 -6.32 5.90 -9.61
N ILE A 263 -5.96 6.95 -10.35
CA ILE A 263 -5.19 8.09 -9.84
C ILE A 263 -6.15 9.12 -9.25
N ALA A 264 -5.94 9.47 -8.00
CA ALA A 264 -6.68 10.49 -7.25
C ALA A 264 -5.72 11.30 -6.36
N ARG A 265 -6.30 12.15 -5.50
CA ARG A 265 -5.65 12.85 -4.38
C ARG A 265 -6.55 12.73 -3.16
N ILE A 266 -6.00 12.92 -1.97
CA ILE A 266 -6.85 13.13 -0.80
C ILE A 266 -7.55 14.49 -0.93
N ALA A 267 -8.80 14.60 -0.48
CA ALA A 267 -9.46 15.91 -0.39
C ALA A 267 -8.64 16.86 0.50
N PRO A 268 -8.73 18.19 0.31
CA PRO A 268 -7.99 19.16 1.12
C PRO A 268 -8.20 18.92 2.61
N ILE A 269 -7.14 19.08 3.39
CA ILE A 269 -7.19 19.03 4.86
C ILE A 269 -6.76 20.39 5.37
N GLU A 270 -7.64 21.03 6.14
CA GLU A 270 -7.37 22.34 6.72
C GLU A 270 -6.06 22.35 7.53
N GLY A 271 -5.23 23.36 7.29
CA GLY A 271 -3.94 23.52 7.95
C GLY A 271 -2.88 22.47 7.59
N VAL A 272 -3.14 21.55 6.66
CA VAL A 272 -2.16 20.52 6.24
C VAL A 272 -1.90 20.58 4.75
N ILE A 273 -2.92 20.34 3.92
CA ILE A 273 -2.76 20.21 2.46
C ILE A 273 -3.90 20.90 1.73
N ALA A 274 -3.54 21.75 0.77
CA ALA A 274 -4.45 22.36 -0.20
C ALA A 274 -3.93 22.14 -1.62
N TYR A 275 -4.71 22.60 -2.60
CA TYR A 275 -4.36 22.46 -4.01
C TYR A 275 -4.65 23.73 -4.79
N ASP A 276 -3.73 24.10 -5.67
CA ASP A 276 -4.01 24.96 -6.83
C ASP A 276 -3.90 24.09 -8.09
N ARG A 277 -5.06 23.76 -8.68
CA ARG A 277 -5.18 22.76 -9.75
C ARG A 277 -4.51 21.43 -9.37
N ASP A 278 -3.38 21.10 -10.00
CA ASP A 278 -2.60 19.88 -9.81
C ASP A 278 -1.34 20.10 -8.96
N GLN A 279 -1.17 21.30 -8.41
CA GLN A 279 -0.09 21.64 -7.50
C GLN A 279 -0.55 21.42 -6.06
N VAL A 280 0.26 20.67 -5.32
CA VAL A 280 0.09 20.46 -3.88
C VAL A 280 0.65 21.66 -3.14
N ILE A 281 -0.13 22.21 -2.21
CA ILE A 281 0.27 23.29 -1.32
C ILE A 281 0.39 22.70 0.09
N ASP A 282 1.60 22.72 0.64
CA ASP A 282 1.85 22.41 2.05
C ASP A 282 1.50 23.65 2.89
N LEU A 283 0.36 23.58 3.58
CA LEU A 283 -0.15 24.71 4.35
C LEU A 283 0.65 24.95 5.64
N LYS A 284 1.35 23.93 6.16
CA LYS A 284 2.18 24.09 7.35
C LYS A 284 3.49 24.79 7.01
N ALA A 285 4.19 24.32 5.98
CA ALA A 285 5.41 24.95 5.53
C ALA A 285 5.18 26.41 5.07
N ALA A 286 4.01 26.68 4.46
CA ALA A 286 3.64 28.03 4.06
C ALA A 286 3.32 28.97 5.24
N GLY A 287 2.77 28.44 6.34
CA GLY A 287 2.51 29.20 7.57
C GLY A 287 3.78 29.61 8.30
N GLU A 288 4.77 28.71 8.38
CA GLU A 288 6.07 28.97 9.04
C GLU A 288 6.95 29.96 8.28
N ALA A 289 6.81 30.08 6.96
CA ALA A 289 7.55 31.04 6.15
C ALA A 289 6.96 32.48 6.18
N GLY A 290 5.80 32.66 6.81
CA GLY A 290 5.06 33.92 6.89
C GLY A 290 5.11 34.63 8.25
N GLU A 291 5.76 34.03 9.26
CA GLU A 291 6.08 34.63 10.57
C GLU A 291 7.53 35.14 10.64
#